data_AF-R7NDN9-F1
#
_entry.id   AF-R7NDN9-F1
#
_cell.length_a   1.000
_cell.length_b   1.000
_cell.length_c   1.000
_cell.angle_alpha   90.00
_cell.angle_beta   90.00
_cell.angle_gamma   90.00
#
_symmetry.space_group_name_H-M   'P 1'
#
loop_
_entity.id
_entity.type
_entity.pdbx_description
1 polymer ?
#
loop_
_entity_poly.entity_id
_entity_poly.type
_entity_poly.pdbx_seq_one_letter_code
_entity_poly.pdbx_strand_id
1 'polypeptide(L)'
;MAKKKYKNIKVEQDELKPIAIGEFENRKRTSIGIFIILTIFVLVVIFLPEISSIVNEYLNPTPIVKPTPTPSDPDDSKEPEDPDQNEDEEFYAYVENLKIEREEVIVSDIKIDTINNTLTYSVTNNTNSYQDIEELNYYIEIYNTERTLLERVKLVNEDVLAAGAFKTYTKNISASTSQTVGYIVLVQKTEEDYPAITLTEDTEGNANLVCKNNHETITYNFKNSKLQGLTSTVQYLTTDPDYENIYNNYQSLVNNYNTTKGITSTLFNNTSGFNITTIVDLEEASRTYIFNADTFKLDTDPRVVNFEMEASGFDCN
;
A
#
# COMPACT_ATOMS: atom_id res chain seq x y z
N MET A 1 -83.43 -17.66 24.50
CA MET A 1 -82.75 -18.12 23.27
C MET A 1 -82.43 -16.92 22.41
N ALA A 2 -81.13 -16.64 22.22
CA ALA A 2 -80.63 -15.43 21.57
C ALA A 2 -80.62 -15.58 20.04
N LYS A 3 -81.30 -14.69 19.32
CA LYS A 3 -81.12 -14.52 17.86
C LYS A 3 -79.98 -13.51 17.64
N LYS A 4 -78.78 -14.02 17.33
CA LYS A 4 -77.64 -13.19 16.93
C LYS A 4 -77.98 -12.46 15.63
N LYS A 5 -77.92 -11.12 15.66
CA LYS A 5 -77.97 -10.27 14.48
C LYS A 5 -76.63 -10.35 13.76
N TYR A 6 -76.64 -10.76 12.50
CA TYR A 6 -75.46 -10.77 11.63
C TYR A 6 -75.18 -9.33 11.19
N LYS A 7 -73.95 -8.86 11.41
CA LYS A 7 -73.45 -7.60 10.83
C LYS A 7 -73.08 -7.87 9.38
N ASN A 8 -73.68 -7.13 8.46
CA ASN A 8 -73.26 -7.10 7.06
C ASN A 8 -71.89 -6.42 6.99
N ILE A 9 -70.88 -7.17 6.55
CA ILE A 9 -69.57 -6.62 6.19
C ILE A 9 -69.66 -6.24 4.72
N LYS A 10 -69.43 -4.96 4.40
CA LYS A 10 -69.20 -4.52 3.02
C LYS A 10 -67.89 -5.17 2.56
N VAL A 11 -67.97 -6.03 1.56
CA VAL A 11 -66.81 -6.43 0.79
C VAL A 11 -66.68 -5.38 -0.32
N GLU A 12 -65.71 -4.48 -0.18
CA GLU A 12 -65.26 -3.67 -1.32
C GLU A 12 -64.61 -4.65 -2.32
N GLN A 13 -65.28 -4.83 -3.45
CA GLN A 13 -64.69 -5.47 -4.61
C GLN A 13 -63.84 -4.45 -5.33
N ASP A 14 -62.62 -4.23 -4.85
CA ASP A 14 -61.59 -3.68 -5.72
C ASP A 14 -61.06 -4.83 -6.60
N GLU A 15 -61.35 -4.72 -7.89
CA GLU A 15 -60.85 -5.63 -8.91
C GLU A 15 -59.31 -5.68 -8.84
N LEU A 16 -58.76 -6.90 -8.81
CA LEU A 16 -57.32 -7.13 -8.89
C LEU A 16 -56.79 -6.55 -10.20
N LYS A 17 -56.14 -5.39 -10.12
CA LYS A 17 -55.33 -4.90 -11.24
C LYS A 17 -54.20 -5.91 -11.45
N PRO A 18 -53.96 -6.39 -12.69
CA PRO A 18 -52.82 -7.24 -12.97
C PRO A 18 -51.54 -6.47 -12.61
N ILE A 19 -50.76 -7.00 -11.68
CA ILE A 19 -49.39 -6.54 -11.44
C ILE A 19 -48.55 -7.08 -12.60
N ALA A 20 -48.09 -6.19 -13.47
CA ALA A 20 -47.09 -6.53 -14.47
C ALA A 20 -45.78 -6.88 -13.74
N ILE A 21 -45.48 -8.17 -13.60
CA ILE A 21 -44.15 -8.63 -13.17
C ILE A 21 -43.26 -8.60 -14.40
N GLY A 22 -42.61 -7.45 -14.61
CA GLY A 22 -41.56 -7.28 -15.60
C GLY A 22 -42.06 -6.88 -16.99
N GLU A 23 -41.67 -5.68 -17.42
CA GLU A 23 -41.69 -5.28 -18.82
C GLU A 23 -40.32 -5.59 -19.41
N PHE A 24 -40.25 -6.45 -20.42
CA PHE A 24 -38.99 -6.68 -21.13
C PHE A 24 -38.72 -5.48 -22.05
N GLU A 25 -37.71 -4.70 -21.68
CA GLU A 25 -37.20 -3.60 -22.49
C GLU A 25 -36.74 -4.16 -23.85
N ASN A 26 -37.48 -3.80 -24.91
CA ASN A 26 -37.21 -4.28 -26.26
C ASN A 26 -36.01 -3.51 -26.85
N ARG A 27 -34.80 -3.84 -26.40
CA ARG A 27 -33.56 -3.26 -26.96
C ARG A 27 -33.33 -3.81 -28.36
N LYS A 28 -33.28 -2.92 -29.35
CA LYS A 28 -32.81 -3.22 -30.70
C LYS A 28 -31.46 -3.94 -30.60
N ARG A 29 -31.40 -5.19 -31.06
CA ARG A 29 -30.15 -5.94 -31.24
C ARG A 29 -29.29 -5.28 -32.32
N THR A 30 -28.42 -4.37 -31.92
CA THR A 30 -27.30 -3.96 -32.78
C THR A 30 -26.23 -5.05 -32.72
N SER A 31 -25.87 -5.62 -33.88
CA SER A 31 -24.93 -6.75 -34.04
C SER A 31 -23.46 -6.45 -33.67
N ILE A 32 -23.19 -5.41 -32.88
CA ILE A 32 -21.84 -4.97 -32.51
C ILE A 32 -21.11 -6.01 -31.65
N GLY A 33 -21.84 -6.73 -30.78
CA GLY A 33 -21.25 -7.79 -29.94
C GLY A 33 -20.68 -8.97 -30.74
N ILE A 34 -21.24 -9.26 -31.92
CA ILE A 34 -20.73 -10.34 -32.79
C ILE A 34 -19.38 -9.94 -33.41
N PHE A 35 -19.20 -8.67 -33.76
CA PHE A 35 -17.93 -8.18 -34.32
C PHE A 35 -16.81 -8.16 -33.28
N ILE A 36 -17.11 -7.84 -32.02
CA ILE A 36 -16.13 -7.90 -30.92
C ILE A 36 -15.66 -9.35 -30.71
N ILE A 37 -16.60 -10.32 -30.65
CA ILE A 37 -16.28 -11.74 -30.46
C ILE A 37 -15.48 -12.29 -31.67
N LEU A 38 -15.85 -11.90 -32.89
CA LEU A 38 -15.14 -12.35 -34.10
C LEU A 38 -13.72 -11.76 -34.18
N THR A 39 -13.52 -10.54 -33.66
CA THR A 39 -12.20 -9.89 -33.62
C THR A 39 -11.28 -10.56 -32.59
N ILE A 40 -11.81 -10.89 -31.41
CA ILE A 40 -11.09 -11.66 -30.39
C ILE A 40 -10.73 -13.06 -30.94
N PHE A 41 -11.66 -13.71 -31.64
CA PHE A 41 -11.42 -15.03 -32.21
C PHE A 41 -10.32 -15.02 -33.28
N VAL A 42 -10.29 -14.01 -34.16
CA VAL A 42 -9.22 -13.86 -35.17
C VAL A 42 -7.86 -13.58 -34.51
N LEU A 43 -7.81 -12.76 -33.46
CA LEU A 43 -6.58 -12.53 -32.69
C LEU A 43 -6.06 -13.82 -32.08
N VAL A 44 -6.92 -14.62 -31.42
CA VAL A 44 -6.52 -15.90 -30.82
C VAL A 44 -5.96 -16.87 -31.88
N VAL A 45 -6.55 -16.92 -33.08
CA VAL A 45 -6.06 -17.78 -34.17
C VAL A 45 -4.70 -17.33 -34.69
N ILE A 46 -4.42 -16.02 -34.73
CA ILE A 46 -3.12 -15.47 -35.14
C ILE A 46 -2.02 -15.82 -34.12
N PHE A 47 -2.34 -15.82 -32.82
CA PHE A 47 -1.37 -16.11 -31.75
C PHE A 47 -1.24 -17.59 -31.39
N LEU A 48 -2.11 -18.48 -31.88
CA LEU A 48 -2.01 -19.93 -31.68
C LEU A 48 -0.64 -20.55 -32.03
N PRO A 49 0.03 -20.16 -33.15
CA PRO A 49 1.35 -20.70 -33.49
C PRO A 49 2.41 -20.36 -32.43
N GLU A 50 2.41 -19.13 -31.91
CA GLU A 50 3.37 -18.65 -30.90
C GLU A 50 3.14 -19.32 -29.54
N ILE A 51 1.88 -19.51 -29.15
CA ILE A 51 1.53 -20.26 -27.93
C ILE A 51 2.00 -21.71 -28.05
N SER A 52 1.87 -22.33 -29.23
CA SER A 52 2.30 -23.72 -29.45
C SER A 52 3.83 -23.91 -29.34
N SER A 53 4.62 -22.92 -29.75
CA SER A 53 6.08 -22.97 -29.58
C SER A 53 6.50 -22.85 -28.12
N ILE A 54 5.86 -21.95 -27.35
CA ILE A 54 6.13 -21.77 -25.92
C ILE A 54 5.78 -23.04 -25.13
N VAL A 55 4.63 -23.65 -25.42
CA VAL A 55 4.20 -24.89 -24.75
C VAL A 55 5.13 -26.06 -25.09
N ASN A 56 5.63 -26.15 -26.33
CA ASN A 56 6.60 -27.20 -26.71
C ASN A 56 7.96 -27.02 -26.03
N GLU A 57 8.43 -25.78 -25.86
CA GLU A 57 9.68 -25.48 -25.14
C GLU A 57 9.55 -25.80 -23.64
N TYR A 58 8.36 -25.58 -23.06
CA TYR A 58 8.07 -25.91 -21.67
C TYR A 58 7.90 -27.42 -21.42
N LEU A 59 7.31 -28.16 -22.38
CA LEU A 59 7.09 -29.60 -22.25
C LEU A 59 8.30 -30.46 -22.65
N ASN A 60 9.18 -29.94 -23.51
CA ASN A 60 10.41 -30.62 -23.94
C ASN A 60 11.66 -29.74 -23.76
N PRO A 61 12.04 -29.40 -22.52
CA PRO A 61 13.26 -28.64 -22.30
C PRO A 61 14.49 -29.47 -22.70
N THR A 62 15.32 -28.94 -23.61
CA THR A 62 16.64 -29.52 -23.88
C THR A 62 17.52 -29.41 -22.63
N PRO A 63 18.14 -30.51 -22.17
CA PRO A 63 18.89 -30.49 -20.92
C PRO A 63 20.16 -29.62 -21.02
N ILE A 64 20.24 -28.62 -20.13
CA ILE A 64 21.46 -27.86 -19.88
C ILE A 64 22.42 -28.74 -19.07
N VAL A 65 23.59 -29.04 -19.63
CA VAL A 65 24.65 -29.79 -18.93
C VAL A 65 25.22 -28.90 -17.83
N LYS A 66 24.80 -29.11 -16.58
CA LYS A 66 25.49 -28.57 -15.39
C LYS A 66 26.75 -29.40 -15.10
N PRO A 67 27.90 -28.77 -14.78
CA PRO A 67 29.06 -29.52 -14.31
C PRO A 67 28.77 -30.14 -12.93
N THR A 68 29.16 -31.40 -12.79
CA THR A 68 29.02 -32.26 -11.61
C THR A 68 29.66 -31.65 -10.35
N PRO A 69 28.99 -31.62 -9.19
CA PRO A 69 29.64 -31.34 -7.92
C PRO A 69 30.30 -32.61 -7.34
N THR A 70 31.53 -32.44 -6.84
CA THR A 70 32.30 -33.44 -6.07
C THR A 70 31.71 -33.57 -4.66
N PRO A 71 31.63 -34.79 -4.07
CA PRO A 71 31.02 -35.01 -2.77
C PRO A 71 31.99 -34.70 -1.61
N SER A 72 31.49 -34.05 -0.56
CA SER A 72 32.12 -33.92 0.75
C SER A 72 31.14 -34.43 1.82
N ASP A 73 31.66 -35.24 2.74
CA ASP A 73 30.96 -36.02 3.77
C ASP A 73 30.00 -35.24 4.70
N PRO A 74 29.03 -35.93 5.34
CA PRO A 74 28.09 -35.34 6.29
C PRO A 74 28.70 -35.24 7.69
N ASP A 75 28.73 -34.02 8.25
CA ASP A 75 28.88 -33.83 9.69
C ASP A 75 27.50 -33.52 10.28
N ASP A 76 26.97 -34.51 10.99
CA ASP A 76 25.64 -34.53 11.57
C ASP A 76 25.72 -33.96 12.99
N SER A 77 25.50 -32.65 13.10
CA SER A 77 25.27 -31.98 14.38
C SER A 77 24.13 -30.99 14.24
N LYS A 78 22.91 -31.48 14.46
CA LYS A 78 21.75 -30.62 14.73
C LYS A 78 21.90 -30.01 16.12
N GLU A 79 22.18 -28.71 16.18
CA GLU A 79 21.82 -27.90 17.35
C GLU A 79 20.29 -27.83 17.49
N PRO A 80 19.77 -27.66 18.72
CA PRO A 80 18.33 -27.70 18.96
C PRO A 80 17.63 -26.48 18.33
N GLU A 81 16.54 -26.75 17.61
CA GLU A 81 15.63 -25.74 17.06
C GLU A 81 14.98 -24.93 18.20
N ASP A 82 15.14 -23.62 18.16
CA ASP A 82 14.44 -22.63 18.99
C ASP A 82 13.06 -22.35 18.36
N PRO A 83 11.92 -22.42 19.10
CA PRO A 83 10.59 -22.43 18.48
C PRO A 83 10.08 -21.10 17.90
N ASP A 84 10.88 -20.04 17.87
CA ASP A 84 10.44 -18.68 17.50
C ASP A 84 11.10 -18.10 16.22
N GLN A 85 11.75 -18.92 15.37
CA GLN A 85 12.27 -18.42 14.09
C GLN A 85 11.19 -18.37 13.02
N ASN A 86 10.77 -17.15 12.68
CA ASN A 86 10.13 -16.85 11.41
C ASN A 86 11.10 -17.28 10.28
N GLU A 87 10.71 -18.24 9.43
CA GLU A 87 11.62 -18.93 8.50
C GLU A 87 12.21 -18.04 7.38
N ASP A 88 11.92 -16.73 7.34
CA ASP A 88 12.22 -15.82 6.22
C ASP A 88 13.20 -14.65 6.50
N GLU A 89 13.74 -14.50 7.72
CA GLU A 89 14.64 -13.38 8.05
C GLU A 89 16.09 -13.64 7.62
N GLU A 90 16.35 -13.62 6.31
CA GLU A 90 17.71 -13.67 5.77
C GLU A 90 18.39 -12.29 5.88
N PHE A 91 19.46 -12.21 6.70
CA PHE A 91 20.30 -11.02 6.82
C PHE A 91 21.34 -10.95 5.69
N TYR A 92 21.23 -9.94 4.83
CA TYR A 92 22.20 -9.67 3.79
C TYR A 92 23.20 -8.62 4.26
N ALA A 93 24.50 -8.93 4.21
CA ALA A 93 25.53 -7.92 4.48
C ALA A 93 25.38 -6.74 3.52
N TYR A 94 25.32 -5.53 4.04
CA TYR A 94 25.15 -4.35 3.21
C TYR A 94 26.40 -4.14 2.33
N VAL A 95 26.16 -4.10 1.03
CA VAL A 95 27.12 -3.71 -0.01
C VAL A 95 26.39 -2.83 -1.02
N GLU A 96 27.09 -1.88 -1.63
CA GLU A 96 26.50 -1.02 -2.66
C GLU A 96 26.03 -1.88 -3.85
N ASN A 97 24.83 -1.59 -4.34
CA ASN A 97 24.13 -2.35 -5.39
C ASN A 97 23.74 -3.78 -4.98
N LEU A 98 23.52 -4.01 -3.68
CA LEU A 98 22.92 -5.25 -3.19
C LEU A 98 21.60 -5.54 -3.93
N LYS A 99 21.39 -6.82 -4.25
CA LYS A 99 20.18 -7.35 -4.85
C LYS A 99 19.61 -8.44 -3.95
N ILE A 100 18.33 -8.33 -3.65
CA ILE A 100 17.57 -9.30 -2.86
C ILE A 100 16.36 -9.73 -3.70
N GLU A 101 16.16 -11.02 -3.85
CA GLU A 101 15.07 -11.59 -4.65
C GLU A 101 14.06 -12.30 -3.73
N ARG A 102 12.77 -12.05 -4.00
CA ARG A 102 11.62 -12.78 -3.46
C ARG A 102 10.75 -13.23 -4.63
N GLU A 103 9.80 -14.11 -4.37
CA GLU A 103 8.92 -14.64 -5.42
C GLU A 103 8.16 -13.51 -6.14
N GLU A 104 7.62 -12.56 -5.39
CA GLU A 104 6.76 -11.50 -5.93
C GLU A 104 7.53 -10.23 -6.32
N VAL A 105 8.70 -10.01 -5.72
CA VAL A 105 9.45 -8.75 -5.82
C VAL A 105 10.96 -8.95 -5.83
N ILE A 106 11.65 -8.13 -6.61
CA ILE A 106 13.11 -8.00 -6.57
C ILE A 106 13.46 -6.59 -6.15
N VAL A 107 14.31 -6.46 -5.14
CA VAL A 107 14.89 -5.18 -4.70
C VAL A 107 16.36 -5.15 -5.11
N SER A 108 16.75 -4.20 -5.94
CA SER A 108 18.11 -4.07 -6.48
C SER A 108 18.67 -2.67 -6.32
N ASP A 109 19.95 -2.50 -6.66
CA ASP A 109 20.62 -1.20 -6.72
C ASP A 109 20.56 -0.45 -5.38
N ILE A 110 20.55 -1.20 -4.28
CA ILE A 110 20.46 -0.62 -2.93
C ILE A 110 21.71 0.21 -2.67
N LYS A 111 21.50 1.49 -2.36
CA LYS A 111 22.55 2.47 -2.11
C LYS A 111 22.16 3.39 -0.98
N ILE A 112 23.07 3.56 -0.03
CA ILE A 112 22.96 4.52 1.07
C ILE A 112 23.92 5.69 0.81
N ASP A 113 23.37 6.90 0.74
CA ASP A 113 24.11 8.15 0.69
C ASP A 113 24.29 8.71 2.11
N THR A 114 25.53 8.74 2.59
CA THR A 114 25.87 9.21 3.94
C THR A 114 25.91 10.73 4.08
N ILE A 115 25.94 11.47 2.96
CA ILE A 115 25.93 12.93 2.96
C ILE A 115 24.48 13.43 3.07
N ASN A 116 23.60 12.86 2.25
CA ASN A 116 22.20 13.26 2.18
C ASN A 116 21.29 12.44 3.11
N ASN A 117 21.82 11.37 3.72
CA ASN A 117 21.08 10.42 4.55
C ASN A 117 19.87 9.84 3.81
N THR A 118 20.13 9.28 2.63
CA THR A 118 19.09 8.68 1.80
C THR A 118 19.40 7.23 1.46
N LEU A 119 18.35 6.43 1.39
CA LEU A 119 18.35 5.08 0.85
C LEU A 119 17.72 5.14 -0.55
N THR A 120 18.45 4.68 -1.56
CA THR A 120 17.96 4.53 -2.93
C THR A 120 17.95 3.06 -3.31
N TYR A 121 16.88 2.60 -3.97
CA TYR A 121 16.72 1.21 -4.43
C TYR A 121 15.75 1.13 -5.60
N SER A 122 15.86 0.08 -6.39
CA SER A 122 14.94 -0.25 -7.47
C SER A 122 14.06 -1.41 -7.04
N VAL A 123 12.75 -1.31 -7.28
CA VAL A 123 11.78 -2.38 -7.05
C VAL A 123 11.29 -2.88 -8.38
N THR A 124 11.42 -4.19 -8.62
CA THR A 124 10.94 -4.85 -9.83
C THR A 124 9.81 -5.81 -9.48
N ASN A 125 8.72 -5.74 -10.24
CA ASN A 125 7.66 -6.75 -10.17
C ASN A 125 8.18 -8.06 -10.77
N ASN A 126 8.34 -9.09 -9.94
CA ASN A 126 8.88 -10.39 -10.35
C ASN A 126 7.79 -11.36 -10.82
N THR A 127 6.54 -10.92 -10.86
CA THR A 127 5.41 -11.71 -11.34
C THR A 127 5.19 -11.54 -12.84
N ASN A 128 4.28 -12.35 -13.40
CA ASN A 128 3.89 -12.32 -14.81
C ASN A 128 2.64 -11.45 -15.08
N SER A 129 2.18 -10.67 -14.10
CA SER A 129 0.99 -9.81 -14.19
C SER A 129 1.25 -8.41 -13.66
N TYR A 130 0.28 -7.51 -13.80
CA TYR A 130 0.30 -6.25 -13.04
C TYR A 130 0.19 -6.57 -11.55
N GLN A 131 0.99 -5.89 -10.74
CA GLN A 131 1.03 -6.07 -9.29
C GLN A 131 0.99 -4.70 -8.63
N ASP A 132 0.07 -4.54 -7.68
CA ASP A 132 0.16 -3.46 -6.69
C ASP A 132 1.25 -3.84 -5.70
N ILE A 133 2.35 -3.09 -5.72
CA ILE A 133 3.52 -3.39 -4.91
C ILE A 133 3.29 -2.97 -3.46
N GLU A 134 2.41 -2.01 -3.22
CA GLU A 134 2.07 -1.59 -1.87
C GLU A 134 1.33 -2.72 -1.12
N GLU A 135 0.39 -3.38 -1.80
CA GLU A 135 -0.42 -4.47 -1.23
C GLU A 135 0.42 -5.70 -0.81
N LEU A 136 1.63 -5.87 -1.37
CA LEU A 136 2.54 -6.93 -0.96
C LEU A 136 3.10 -6.72 0.46
N ASN A 137 3.05 -5.49 0.98
CA ASN A 137 3.46 -5.12 2.33
C ASN A 137 4.88 -5.55 2.72
N TYR A 138 5.83 -5.31 1.80
CA TYR A 138 7.26 -5.51 2.05
C TYR A 138 7.93 -4.30 2.70
N TYR A 139 8.92 -4.60 3.54
CA TYR A 139 9.74 -3.64 4.25
C TYR A 139 11.22 -3.95 4.06
N ILE A 140 12.01 -2.90 3.89
CA ILE A 140 13.46 -2.95 4.03
C ILE A 140 13.76 -2.63 5.49
N GLU A 141 14.32 -3.59 6.21
CA GLU A 141 14.81 -3.39 7.57
C GLU A 141 16.33 -3.27 7.56
N ILE A 142 16.81 -2.17 8.14
CA ILE A 142 18.22 -1.79 8.16
C ILE A 142 18.76 -2.05 9.55
N TYR A 143 19.82 -2.83 9.65
CA TYR A 143 20.45 -3.22 10.91
C TYR A 143 21.89 -2.76 10.96
N ASN A 144 22.39 -2.51 12.17
CA ASN A 144 23.83 -2.31 12.38
C ASN A 144 24.61 -3.65 12.32
N THR A 145 25.93 -3.59 12.44
CA THR A 145 26.78 -4.79 12.45
C THR A 145 26.53 -5.74 13.62
N GLU A 146 25.88 -5.26 14.69
CA GLU A 146 25.48 -6.04 15.87
C GLU A 146 24.06 -6.64 15.72
N ARG A 147 23.42 -6.46 14.56
CA ARG A 147 22.04 -6.89 14.27
C ARG A 147 20.97 -6.21 15.13
N THR A 148 21.23 -4.99 15.58
CA THR A 148 20.21 -4.11 16.15
C THR A 148 19.49 -3.38 15.02
N LEU A 149 18.16 -3.42 15.02
CA LEU A 149 17.33 -2.71 14.05
C LEU A 149 17.56 -1.20 14.22
N LEU A 150 17.97 -0.54 13.14
CA LEU A 150 18.20 0.90 13.08
C LEU A 150 16.96 1.60 12.56
N GLU A 151 16.40 1.09 11.46
CA GLU A 151 15.30 1.74 10.76
C GLU A 151 14.57 0.74 9.87
N ARG A 152 13.28 1.01 9.65
CA ARG A 152 12.42 0.26 8.75
C ARG A 152 11.90 1.19 7.68
N VAL A 153 11.87 0.73 6.43
CA VAL A 153 11.40 1.51 5.29
C VAL A 153 10.36 0.70 4.53
N LYS A 154 9.12 1.20 4.42
CA LYS A 154 8.08 0.60 3.57
C LYS A 154 8.55 0.66 2.12
N LEU A 155 8.44 -0.47 1.41
CA LEU A 155 9.06 -0.62 0.10
C LEU A 155 8.45 0.31 -0.95
N VAL A 156 7.13 0.45 -0.96
CA VAL A 156 6.38 1.33 -1.87
C VAL A 156 5.16 1.86 -1.11
N ASN A 157 4.75 3.10 -1.42
CA ASN A 157 3.55 3.71 -0.86
C ASN A 157 2.36 3.61 -1.83
N GLU A 158 2.54 3.86 -3.13
CA GLU A 158 1.46 3.67 -4.11
C GLU A 158 2.09 3.44 -5.48
N ASP A 159 2.10 2.19 -5.95
CA ASP A 159 2.52 1.89 -7.32
C ASP A 159 2.01 0.54 -7.83
N VAL A 160 1.56 0.54 -9.08
CA VAL A 160 1.15 -0.65 -9.81
C VAL A 160 2.14 -0.85 -10.95
N LEU A 161 2.95 -1.90 -10.84
CA LEU A 161 3.98 -2.21 -11.83
C LEU A 161 3.50 -3.33 -12.76
N ALA A 162 3.72 -3.17 -14.06
CA ALA A 162 3.55 -4.26 -15.02
C ALA A 162 4.59 -5.37 -14.77
N ALA A 163 4.34 -6.56 -15.32
CA ALA A 163 5.26 -7.70 -15.23
C ALA A 163 6.68 -7.32 -15.67
N GLY A 164 7.68 -7.59 -14.83
CA GLY A 164 9.09 -7.25 -15.07
C GLY A 164 9.42 -5.75 -15.11
N ALA A 165 8.44 -4.87 -14.92
CA ALA A 165 8.69 -3.43 -14.81
C ALA A 165 9.34 -3.10 -13.46
N PHE A 166 10.15 -2.05 -13.44
CA PHE A 166 10.81 -1.58 -12.24
C PHE A 166 10.69 -0.07 -12.09
N LYS A 167 10.83 0.40 -10.84
CA LYS A 167 10.94 1.81 -10.52
C LYS A 167 11.95 2.02 -9.39
N THR A 168 12.66 3.14 -9.47
CA THR A 168 13.63 3.56 -8.45
C THR A 168 12.97 4.50 -7.45
N TYR A 169 13.24 4.26 -6.18
CA TYR A 169 12.77 5.05 -5.06
C TYR A 169 13.96 5.60 -4.28
N THR A 170 13.78 6.79 -3.75
CA THR A 170 14.70 7.40 -2.78
C THR A 170 13.90 7.78 -1.55
N LYS A 171 14.34 7.29 -0.39
CA LYS A 171 13.73 7.53 0.92
C LYS A 171 14.76 8.17 1.83
N ASN A 172 14.33 9.13 2.64
CA ASN A 172 15.17 9.67 3.69
C ASN A 172 15.31 8.61 4.79
N ILE A 173 16.50 8.53 5.38
CA ILE A 173 16.81 7.70 6.54
C ILE A 173 17.52 8.55 7.59
N SER A 174 17.59 8.06 8.82
CA SER A 174 18.30 8.76 9.89
C SER A 174 19.81 8.84 9.61
N ALA A 175 20.45 9.90 10.10
CA ALA A 175 21.90 10.03 9.99
C ALA A 175 22.67 8.93 10.74
N SER A 176 22.08 8.36 11.79
CA SER A 176 22.67 7.21 12.49
C SER A 176 22.60 5.96 11.60
N THR A 177 21.45 5.73 10.97
CA THR A 177 21.22 4.61 10.05
C THR A 177 22.21 4.65 8.89
N SER A 178 22.36 5.81 8.24
CA SER A 178 23.25 5.97 7.07
C SER A 178 24.72 5.68 7.39
N GLN A 179 25.16 5.96 8.62
CA GLN A 179 26.55 5.80 9.05
C GLN A 179 26.88 4.43 9.65
N THR A 180 25.88 3.69 10.15
CA THR A 180 26.11 2.47 10.97
C THR A 180 25.48 1.20 10.39
N VAL A 181 24.91 1.28 9.19
CA VAL A 181 24.38 0.12 8.47
C VAL A 181 25.41 -1.01 8.34
N GLY A 182 25.00 -2.22 8.67
CA GLY A 182 25.77 -3.45 8.51
C GLY A 182 25.02 -4.52 7.72
N TYR A 183 23.69 -4.63 7.93
CA TYR A 183 22.86 -5.62 7.24
C TYR A 183 21.54 -5.01 6.76
N ILE A 184 20.99 -5.62 5.72
CA ILE A 184 19.67 -5.36 5.17
C ILE A 184 18.86 -6.65 5.20
N VAL A 185 17.60 -6.55 5.59
CA VAL A 185 16.60 -7.62 5.47
C VAL A 185 15.44 -7.11 4.61
N LEU A 186 14.95 -7.96 3.71
CA LEU A 186 13.71 -7.71 2.97
C LEU A 186 12.65 -8.68 3.48
N VAL A 187 11.64 -8.14 4.16
CA VAL A 187 10.64 -8.92 4.89
C VAL A 187 9.24 -8.49 4.51
N GLN A 188 8.36 -9.46 4.32
CA GLN A 188 6.92 -9.22 4.22
C GLN A 188 6.34 -9.21 5.63
N LYS A 189 5.42 -8.29 5.90
CA LYS A 189 4.73 -8.26 7.21
C LYS A 189 3.23 -8.30 7.03
N THR A 190 2.58 -8.74 8.09
CA THR A 190 1.13 -8.70 8.26
C THR A 190 0.79 -7.82 9.46
N GLU A 191 -0.48 -7.45 9.62
CA GLU A 191 -0.91 -6.67 10.78
C GLU A 191 -0.67 -7.38 12.12
N GLU A 192 -0.48 -8.70 12.12
CA GLU A 192 -0.16 -9.48 13.32
C GLU A 192 1.27 -9.23 13.81
N ASP A 193 2.19 -8.89 12.89
CA ASP A 193 3.58 -8.56 13.20
C ASP A 193 3.74 -7.15 13.79
N TYR A 194 2.68 -6.34 13.76
CA TYR A 194 2.73 -4.95 14.19
C TYR A 194 2.64 -4.85 15.72
N PRO A 195 3.59 -4.16 16.38
CA PRO A 195 3.63 -4.04 17.82
C PRO A 195 2.37 -3.35 18.32
N ALA A 196 1.77 -3.88 19.39
CA ALA A 196 0.63 -3.24 20.02
C ALA A 196 1.04 -1.87 20.59
N ILE A 197 0.18 -0.88 20.41
CA ILE A 197 0.32 0.43 21.05
C ILE A 197 -0.90 0.72 21.91
N THR A 198 -0.74 1.56 22.92
CA THR A 198 -1.85 2.02 23.76
C THR A 198 -1.88 3.54 23.73
N LEU A 199 -2.92 4.08 23.09
CA LEU A 199 -3.16 5.52 23.11
C LEU A 199 -3.86 5.92 24.41
N THR A 200 -3.59 7.14 24.87
CA THR A 200 -4.31 7.71 26.02
C THR A 200 -5.65 8.25 25.53
N GLU A 201 -6.74 7.57 25.89
CA GLU A 201 -8.10 7.99 25.57
C GLU A 201 -8.68 8.95 26.62
N ASP A 202 -9.47 9.93 26.17
CA ASP A 202 -10.27 10.77 27.05
C ASP A 202 -11.55 10.05 27.54
N THR A 203 -12.36 10.73 28.36
CA THR A 203 -13.60 10.15 28.91
C THR A 203 -14.65 9.79 27.87
N GLU A 204 -14.52 10.31 26.65
CA GLU A 204 -15.40 10.02 25.53
C GLU A 204 -14.80 8.97 24.59
N GLY A 205 -13.61 8.45 24.88
CA GLY A 205 -12.90 7.49 24.04
C GLY A 205 -12.15 8.14 22.86
N ASN A 206 -11.94 9.46 22.85
CA ASN A 206 -11.12 10.09 21.82
C ASN A 206 -9.64 9.95 22.18
N ALA A 207 -8.81 9.65 21.18
CA ALA A 207 -7.36 9.61 21.31
C ALA A 207 -6.68 10.16 20.06
N ASN A 208 -5.44 10.62 20.20
CA ASN A 208 -4.64 11.11 19.08
C ASN A 208 -3.31 10.36 19.00
N LEU A 209 -2.83 10.15 17.78
CA LEU A 209 -1.45 9.77 17.47
C LEU A 209 -0.83 10.87 16.62
N VAL A 210 0.31 11.42 17.05
CA VAL A 210 0.99 12.51 16.37
C VAL A 210 2.26 11.99 15.70
N CYS A 211 2.25 11.96 14.37
CA CYS A 211 3.38 11.56 13.55
C CYS A 211 4.02 12.78 12.88
N LYS A 212 5.31 12.98 13.04
CA LYS A 212 6.03 14.16 12.51
C LYS A 212 7.27 13.78 11.72
N ASN A 213 7.60 14.59 10.73
CA ASN A 213 8.90 14.63 10.07
C ASN A 213 9.40 16.09 10.01
N ASN A 214 10.44 16.36 9.20
CA ASN A 214 11.05 17.70 9.12
C ASN A 214 10.09 18.82 8.69
N HIS A 215 9.09 18.53 7.86
CA HIS A 215 8.23 19.55 7.25
C HIS A 215 6.73 19.28 7.43
N GLU A 216 6.35 18.14 7.99
CA GLU A 216 4.97 17.70 8.10
C GLU A 216 4.69 17.13 9.49
N THR A 217 3.59 17.57 10.09
CA THR A 217 3.06 17.03 11.35
C THR A 217 1.62 16.58 11.12
N ILE A 218 1.33 15.34 11.45
CA ILE A 218 0.03 14.71 11.23
C ILE A 218 -0.52 14.26 12.57
N THR A 219 -1.74 14.69 12.87
CA THR A 219 -2.49 14.21 14.02
C THR A 219 -3.61 13.31 13.52
N TYR A 220 -3.45 12.00 13.73
CA TYR A 220 -4.50 11.01 13.51
C TYR A 220 -5.43 10.99 14.72
N ASN A 221 -6.74 11.08 14.47
CA ASN A 221 -7.77 11.14 15.50
C ASN A 221 -8.52 9.81 15.53
N PHE A 222 -8.61 9.21 16.72
CA PHE A 222 -9.23 7.93 16.97
C PHE A 222 -10.43 8.09 17.90
N LYS A 223 -11.43 7.22 17.72
CA LYS A 223 -12.57 7.05 18.62
C LYS A 223 -12.66 5.59 19.02
N ASN A 224 -12.58 5.28 20.31
CA ASN A 224 -12.55 3.91 20.83
C ASN A 224 -11.53 3.04 20.09
N SER A 225 -10.29 3.54 19.97
CA SER A 225 -9.20 2.89 19.24
C SER A 225 -9.50 2.58 17.75
N LYS A 226 -10.35 3.39 17.10
CA LYS A 226 -10.66 3.28 15.66
C LYS A 226 -10.46 4.61 14.96
N LEU A 227 -9.68 4.62 13.88
CA LEU A 227 -9.33 5.84 13.15
C LEU A 227 -10.58 6.50 12.56
N GLN A 228 -10.73 7.81 12.79
CA GLN A 228 -11.87 8.60 12.29
C GLN A 228 -11.46 9.65 11.23
N GLY A 229 -10.22 10.13 11.31
CA GLY A 229 -9.74 11.19 10.44
C GLY A 229 -8.39 11.71 10.89
N LEU A 230 -7.87 12.72 10.20
CA LEU A 230 -6.57 13.29 10.52
C LEU A 230 -6.48 14.77 10.16
N THR A 231 -5.50 15.43 10.75
CA THR A 231 -5.07 16.78 10.35
C THR A 231 -3.58 16.75 10.03
N SER A 232 -3.21 17.07 8.79
CA SER A 232 -1.82 17.29 8.37
C SER A 232 -1.51 18.78 8.32
N THR A 233 -0.40 19.17 8.93
CA THR A 233 0.16 20.52 8.86
C THR A 233 1.54 20.44 8.22
N VAL A 234 1.69 21.10 7.07
CA VAL A 234 2.95 21.20 6.34
C VAL A 234 3.52 22.60 6.50
N GLN A 235 4.83 22.72 6.71
CA GLN A 235 5.55 23.98 6.82
C GLN A 235 6.87 23.97 6.05
N TYR A 236 7.06 24.99 5.21
CA TYR A 236 8.32 25.27 4.52
C TYR A 236 8.71 26.74 4.67
N LEU A 237 10.00 26.99 4.83
CA LEU A 237 10.61 28.30 4.91
C LEU A 237 11.15 28.72 3.54
N THR A 238 11.21 30.03 3.27
CA THR A 238 11.79 30.56 2.03
C THR A 238 13.28 30.23 1.84
N THR A 239 13.95 29.78 2.90
CA THR A 239 15.34 29.31 2.89
C THR A 239 15.50 27.83 2.55
N ASP A 240 14.40 27.07 2.47
CA ASP A 240 14.48 25.65 2.14
C ASP A 240 14.95 25.45 0.68
N PRO A 241 15.75 24.41 0.40
CA PRO A 241 16.15 24.07 -0.95
C PRO A 241 14.93 23.89 -1.87
N ASP A 242 15.02 24.39 -3.10
CA ASP A 242 13.95 24.31 -4.10
C ASP A 242 12.58 24.86 -3.67
N TYR A 243 12.55 25.78 -2.69
CA TYR A 243 11.33 26.37 -2.14
C TYR A 243 10.28 26.76 -3.19
N GLU A 244 10.66 27.47 -4.26
CA GLU A 244 9.72 27.92 -5.29
C GLU A 244 9.06 26.75 -6.03
N ASN A 245 9.79 25.66 -6.29
CA ASN A 245 9.23 24.46 -6.92
C ASN A 245 8.30 23.73 -5.95
N ILE A 246 8.71 23.60 -4.68
CA ILE A 246 7.91 22.99 -3.62
C ILE A 246 6.59 23.76 -3.46
N TYR A 247 6.66 25.08 -3.35
CA TYR A 247 5.49 25.94 -3.21
C TYR A 247 4.49 25.76 -4.36
N ASN A 248 4.95 25.81 -5.62
CA ASN A 248 4.09 25.62 -6.79
C ASN A 248 3.45 24.23 -6.85
N ASN A 249 4.21 23.19 -6.49
CA ASN A 249 3.70 21.82 -6.42
C ASN A 249 2.62 21.69 -5.32
N TYR A 250 2.91 22.16 -4.11
CA TYR A 250 2.01 22.05 -2.98
C TYR A 250 0.74 22.88 -3.16
N GLN A 251 0.82 24.05 -3.82
CA GLN A 251 -0.36 24.81 -4.21
C GLN A 251 -1.28 24.00 -5.14
N SER A 252 -0.71 23.24 -6.08
CA SER A 252 -1.47 22.38 -6.98
C SER A 252 -2.13 21.22 -6.23
N LEU A 253 -1.40 20.60 -5.28
CA LEU A 253 -1.93 19.53 -4.42
C LEU A 253 -3.10 20.02 -3.56
N VAL A 254 -2.98 21.20 -2.93
CA VAL A 254 -4.07 21.82 -2.13
C VAL A 254 -5.34 21.97 -2.96
N ASN A 255 -5.21 22.45 -4.20
CA ASN A 255 -6.36 22.59 -5.11
C ASN A 255 -6.98 21.22 -5.43
N ASN A 256 -6.17 20.21 -5.71
CA ASN A 256 -6.65 18.86 -5.98
C ASN A 256 -7.36 18.25 -4.77
N TYR A 257 -6.78 18.35 -3.57
CA TYR A 257 -7.37 17.84 -2.34
C TYR A 257 -8.74 18.46 -2.06
N ASN A 258 -8.91 19.76 -2.31
CA ASN A 258 -10.20 20.44 -2.15
C ASN A 258 -11.28 19.99 -3.16
N THR A 259 -10.93 19.22 -4.19
CA THR A 259 -11.92 18.59 -5.09
C THR A 259 -12.38 17.22 -4.61
N THR A 260 -11.67 16.64 -3.63
CA THR A 260 -11.98 15.33 -3.06
C THR A 260 -12.95 15.48 -1.89
N LYS A 261 -14.04 14.72 -1.91
CA LYS A 261 -15.02 14.71 -0.83
C LYS A 261 -14.36 14.27 0.49
N GLY A 262 -14.70 14.94 1.60
CA GLY A 262 -14.14 14.66 2.92
C GLY A 262 -12.75 15.25 3.17
N ILE A 263 -12.17 16.00 2.22
CA ILE A 263 -10.86 16.64 2.38
C ILE A 263 -10.99 18.15 2.25
N THR A 264 -10.44 18.88 3.22
CA THR A 264 -10.33 20.35 3.17
C THR A 264 -8.88 20.74 3.39
N SER A 265 -8.31 21.50 2.46
CA SER A 265 -6.92 21.95 2.52
C SER A 265 -6.83 23.46 2.35
N THR A 266 -6.08 24.11 3.23
CA THR A 266 -5.91 25.56 3.26
C THR A 266 -4.44 25.92 3.25
N LEU A 267 -4.05 26.77 2.30
CA LEU A 267 -2.69 27.28 2.17
C LEU A 267 -2.63 28.71 2.68
N PHE A 268 -1.68 28.97 3.57
CA PHE A 268 -1.42 30.28 4.14
C PHE A 268 0.02 30.71 3.87
N ASN A 269 0.17 31.82 3.14
CA ASN A 269 1.47 32.43 2.86
C ASN A 269 1.82 33.46 3.93
N ASN A 270 3.06 33.42 4.39
CA ASN A 270 3.64 34.44 5.25
C ASN A 270 4.99 34.91 4.68
N THR A 271 5.58 35.95 5.29
CA THR A 271 6.84 36.53 4.79
C THR A 271 8.05 35.59 4.92
N SER A 272 7.95 34.55 5.75
CA SER A 272 9.01 33.57 6.02
C SER A 272 8.84 32.25 5.28
N GLY A 273 7.74 32.05 4.55
CA GLY A 273 7.42 30.78 3.89
C GLY A 273 5.92 30.54 3.77
N PHE A 274 5.50 29.28 3.73
CA PHE A 274 4.10 28.91 3.68
C PHE A 274 3.77 27.81 4.70
N ASN A 275 2.51 27.79 5.13
CA ASN A 275 1.94 26.72 5.93
C ASN A 275 0.70 26.18 5.20
N ILE A 276 0.50 24.87 5.25
CA ILE A 276 -0.72 24.25 4.75
C ILE A 276 -1.34 23.44 5.87
N THR A 277 -2.65 23.56 6.05
CA THR A 277 -3.42 22.70 6.94
C THR A 277 -4.44 21.93 6.12
N THR A 278 -4.36 20.61 6.17
CA THR A 278 -5.29 19.69 5.50
C THR A 278 -6.00 18.84 6.55
N ILE A 279 -7.32 18.85 6.52
CA ILE A 279 -8.20 18.06 7.39
C ILE A 279 -8.86 17.01 6.51
N VAL A 280 -8.80 15.76 6.94
CA VAL A 280 -9.44 14.61 6.29
C VAL A 280 -10.45 13.99 7.26
N ASP A 281 -11.69 13.92 6.80
CA ASP A 281 -12.79 13.19 7.44
C ASP A 281 -12.99 11.86 6.72
N LEU A 282 -12.65 10.74 7.39
CA LEU A 282 -12.72 9.41 6.78
C LEU A 282 -14.14 8.82 6.78
N GLU A 283 -15.12 9.48 7.41
CA GLU A 283 -16.52 9.10 7.18
C GLU A 283 -16.95 9.43 5.74
N GLU A 284 -16.29 10.41 5.11
CA GLU A 284 -16.59 10.85 3.75
C GLU A 284 -15.48 10.54 2.73
N ALA A 285 -14.22 10.60 3.14
CA ALA A 285 -13.07 10.41 2.28
C ALA A 285 -12.71 8.92 2.14
N SER A 286 -12.28 8.53 0.94
CA SER A 286 -11.61 7.24 0.73
C SER A 286 -10.12 7.36 1.04
N ARG A 287 -9.49 6.22 1.36
CA ARG A 287 -8.03 6.14 1.52
C ARG A 287 -7.33 6.73 0.28
N THR A 288 -6.38 7.60 0.54
CA THR A 288 -5.50 8.27 -0.42
C THR A 288 -4.20 8.69 0.29
N TYR A 289 -3.20 9.11 -0.48
CA TYR A 289 -2.06 9.85 0.05
C TYR A 289 -2.32 11.36 0.04
N ILE A 290 -2.00 12.01 1.15
CA ILE A 290 -1.88 13.48 1.22
C ILE A 290 -0.43 13.85 1.53
N PHE A 291 0.18 14.66 0.68
CA PHE A 291 1.61 14.96 0.73
C PHE A 291 2.47 13.70 0.89
N ASN A 292 3.09 13.48 2.05
CA ASN A 292 3.93 12.31 2.33
C ASN A 292 3.23 11.26 3.22
N ALA A 293 1.95 11.45 3.53
CA ALA A 293 1.19 10.69 4.52
C ALA A 293 0.09 9.85 3.90
N ASP A 294 -0.09 8.62 4.41
CA ASP A 294 -1.29 7.84 4.14
C ASP A 294 -2.43 8.34 5.03
N THR A 295 -3.63 8.43 4.46
CA THR A 295 -4.85 8.72 5.21
C THR A 295 -5.44 7.50 5.90
N PHE A 296 -5.03 6.29 5.47
CA PHE A 296 -5.59 4.99 5.87
C PHE A 296 -7.10 4.88 5.63
N LYS A 297 -7.67 3.70 5.89
CA LYS A 297 -9.12 3.50 5.83
C LYS A 297 -9.76 3.88 7.16
N LEU A 298 -11.03 4.26 7.13
CA LEU A 298 -11.85 4.39 8.34
C LEU A 298 -11.71 3.12 9.20
N ASP A 299 -11.71 3.28 10.52
CA ASP A 299 -11.61 2.20 11.52
C ASP A 299 -10.29 1.41 11.55
N THR A 300 -9.25 1.90 10.85
CA THR A 300 -7.89 1.35 10.95
C THR A 300 -7.40 1.39 12.40
N ASP A 301 -6.71 0.33 12.81
CA ASP A 301 -6.17 0.19 14.15
C ASP A 301 -4.97 1.13 14.38
N PRO A 302 -4.86 1.79 15.55
CA PRO A 302 -3.72 2.62 15.90
C PRO A 302 -2.36 1.98 15.65
N ARG A 303 -2.22 0.67 15.88
CA ARG A 303 -0.94 -0.03 15.67
C ARG A 303 -0.50 -0.04 14.21
N VAL A 304 -1.46 -0.15 13.29
CA VAL A 304 -1.23 -0.12 11.83
C VAL A 304 -0.77 1.27 11.44
N VAL A 305 -1.48 2.30 11.88
CA VAL A 305 -1.12 3.70 11.61
C VAL A 305 0.28 4.01 12.13
N ASN A 306 0.58 3.64 13.38
CA ASN A 306 1.89 3.90 13.97
C ASN A 306 3.01 3.19 13.20
N PHE A 307 2.86 1.89 12.98
CA PHE A 307 3.89 1.09 12.33
C PHE A 307 4.19 1.54 10.90
N GLU A 308 3.16 1.77 10.09
CA GLU A 308 3.34 2.13 8.68
C GLU A 308 3.79 3.57 8.48
N MET A 309 3.40 4.48 9.38
CA MET A 309 3.90 5.86 9.36
C MET A 309 5.36 5.94 9.81
N GLU A 310 5.77 5.17 10.83
CA GLU A 310 7.18 5.02 11.19
C GLU A 310 8.00 4.46 10.02
N ALA A 311 7.50 3.41 9.37
CA ALA A 311 8.13 2.85 8.17
C ALA A 311 8.13 3.79 6.96
N SER A 312 7.31 4.86 6.99
CA SER A 312 7.28 5.91 5.97
C SER A 312 8.19 7.10 6.31
N GLY A 313 8.92 7.05 7.42
CA GLY A 313 9.89 8.06 7.83
C GLY A 313 9.33 9.14 8.78
N PHE A 314 8.24 8.83 9.50
CA PHE A 314 7.72 9.69 10.56
C PHE A 314 8.12 9.20 11.95
N ASP A 315 8.25 10.12 12.90
CA ASP A 315 8.36 9.83 14.34
C ASP A 315 6.96 9.99 14.96
N CYS A 316 6.38 8.90 15.45
CA CYS A 316 5.02 8.84 15.97
C CYS A 316 4.99 8.74 17.50
N ASN A 317 4.19 9.59 18.14
CA ASN A 317 4.04 9.66 19.61
C ASN A 317 2.61 10.03 20.04
#